data_AF-A0A063BFR8-F1
#
_entry.id   AF-A0A063BFR8-F1
#
_cell.length_a   1.000
_cell.length_b   1.000
_cell.length_c   1.000
_cell.angle_alpha   90.00
_cell.angle_beta   90.00
_cell.angle_gamma   90.00
#
_symmetry.space_group_name_H-M   'P 1'
#
loop_
_entity.id
_entity.type
_entity.pdbx_description
1 polymer ?
#
loop_
_entity_poly.entity_id
_entity_poly.type
_entity_poly.pdbx_seq_one_letter_code
_entity_poly.pdbx_strand_id
1 'polypeptide(L)'
;MNVKRWAGVVAAWVVLLVGCTGLQTNAATTVEVPRRVELSSGGTKTFNYTPWYIHTFSISGPKGSRIGGGGPNVMPVREDGRPSGGGAESCCTRYPREWQPDLRVTVRWLAFKDVKRLGAKAPGSWYKAENVQIPQYDGSRSGGVWAIFLPGDRVKIMVADGNASGHNSVAVRPADDDPYVAQGSPDEEWNDAYPNGVRRGLVK
;
A
#
# COMPACT_ATOMS: atom_id res chain seq x y z
N MET A 1 75.59 -29.82 -58.60
CA MET A 1 75.74 -28.79 -57.55
C MET A 1 75.59 -27.42 -58.18
N ASN A 2 74.97 -26.50 -57.45
CA ASN A 2 74.81 -25.06 -57.70
C ASN A 2 73.72 -24.55 -58.66
N VAL A 3 72.80 -23.80 -58.04
CA VAL A 3 72.13 -22.55 -58.42
C VAL A 3 71.43 -22.48 -59.78
N LYS A 4 70.14 -22.13 -59.74
CA LYS A 4 69.57 -21.07 -60.59
C LYS A 4 68.32 -20.48 -59.95
N ARG A 5 68.22 -19.15 -60.07
CA ARG A 5 67.19 -18.25 -59.53
C ARG A 5 66.72 -17.37 -60.71
N TRP A 6 65.57 -16.72 -60.54
CA TRP A 6 64.93 -15.65 -61.36
C TRP A 6 64.08 -16.15 -62.55
N ALA A 7 62.96 -15.54 -62.94
CA ALA A 7 61.96 -14.61 -62.37
C ALA A 7 60.88 -14.46 -63.48
N GLY A 8 59.60 -14.23 -63.15
CA GLY A 8 58.62 -13.84 -64.18
C GLY A 8 57.12 -13.96 -63.81
N VAL A 9 56.53 -12.81 -63.43
CA VAL A 9 55.21 -12.19 -63.78
C VAL A 9 54.10 -13.14 -64.30
N VAL A 10 52.84 -13.13 -63.81
CA VAL A 10 51.73 -12.23 -64.24
C VAL A 10 50.52 -12.44 -63.31
N ALA A 11 49.81 -11.34 -63.02
CA ALA A 11 48.60 -11.22 -62.22
C ALA A 11 47.34 -11.78 -62.92
N ALA A 12 46.37 -12.24 -62.12
CA ALA A 12 44.97 -12.30 -62.54
C ALA A 12 44.05 -12.07 -61.33
N TRP A 13 43.25 -11.02 -61.44
CA TRP A 13 42.20 -10.60 -60.51
C TRP A 13 40.95 -11.48 -60.65
N VAL A 14 40.31 -11.84 -59.55
CA VAL A 14 38.88 -12.16 -59.52
C VAL A 14 38.25 -11.48 -58.30
N VAL A 15 37.33 -10.56 -58.59
CA VAL A 15 36.43 -9.92 -57.64
C VAL A 15 35.25 -10.87 -57.41
N LEU A 16 34.98 -11.23 -56.15
CA LEU A 16 33.71 -11.87 -55.76
C LEU A 16 33.04 -11.00 -54.70
N LEU A 17 31.97 -10.32 -55.12
CA LEU A 17 30.99 -9.66 -54.28
C LEU A 17 30.10 -10.75 -53.65
N VAL A 18 30.27 -11.00 -52.35
CA VAL A 18 29.30 -11.78 -51.56
C VAL A 18 28.47 -10.81 -50.74
N GLY A 19 27.27 -10.52 -51.22
CA GLY A 19 26.25 -9.82 -50.45
C GLY A 19 25.67 -10.75 -49.39
N CYS A 20 25.93 -10.45 -48.12
CA CYS A 20 25.21 -11.06 -47.01
C CYS A 20 23.95 -10.24 -46.74
N THR A 21 22.80 -10.74 -47.21
CA THR A 21 21.47 -10.34 -46.74
C THR A 21 21.26 -10.88 -45.33
N GLY A 22 21.79 -10.18 -44.33
CA GLY A 22 21.43 -10.41 -42.94
C GLY A 22 20.01 -9.94 -42.70
N LEU A 23 19.04 -10.86 -42.64
CA LEU A 23 17.72 -10.60 -42.09
C LEU A 23 17.90 -10.00 -40.69
N GLN A 24 17.60 -8.71 -40.52
CA GLN A 24 17.29 -8.16 -39.21
C GLN A 24 15.99 -8.82 -38.74
N THR A 25 16.13 -9.86 -37.92
CA THR A 25 15.08 -10.26 -37.00
C THR A 25 14.83 -9.07 -36.08
N ASN A 26 13.80 -8.29 -36.39
CA ASN A 26 13.18 -7.40 -35.42
C ASN A 26 12.66 -8.28 -34.30
N ALA A 27 13.48 -8.53 -33.28
CA ALA A 27 12.98 -8.94 -31.99
C ALA A 27 12.09 -7.78 -31.53
N ALA A 28 10.78 -7.93 -31.73
CA ALA A 28 9.81 -7.07 -31.10
C ALA A 28 10.03 -7.23 -29.61
N THR A 29 10.74 -6.29 -29.00
CA THR A 29 10.79 -6.14 -27.55
C THR A 29 9.34 -5.99 -27.14
N THR A 30 8.74 -7.06 -26.60
CA THR A 30 7.47 -6.94 -25.92
C THR A 30 7.73 -5.99 -24.78
N VAL A 31 7.33 -4.74 -24.97
CA VAL A 31 7.21 -3.80 -23.86
C VAL A 31 6.17 -4.46 -22.97
N GLU A 32 6.62 -5.15 -21.93
CA GLU A 32 5.76 -5.62 -20.85
C GLU A 32 5.16 -4.36 -20.23
N VAL A 33 3.99 -3.97 -20.73
CA VAL A 33 3.19 -2.92 -20.11
C VAL A 33 2.95 -3.42 -18.68
N PRO A 34 3.38 -2.68 -17.65
CA PRO A 34 3.21 -3.12 -16.27
C PRO A 34 1.76 -3.53 -16.08
N ARG A 35 1.55 -4.79 -15.65
CA ARG A 35 0.20 -5.34 -15.49
C ARG A 35 -0.56 -4.40 -14.55
N ARG A 36 -1.54 -3.68 -15.09
CA ARG A 36 -2.39 -2.81 -14.29
C ARG A 36 -3.14 -3.72 -13.32
N VAL A 37 -2.83 -3.61 -12.03
CA VAL A 37 -3.55 -4.34 -10.98
C VAL A 37 -5.02 -3.93 -11.04
N GLU A 38 -5.90 -4.89 -11.26
CA GLU A 38 -7.34 -4.64 -11.20
C GLU A 38 -7.70 -4.27 -9.76
N LEU A 39 -8.46 -3.19 -9.59
CA LEU A 39 -8.84 -2.70 -8.26
C LEU A 39 -10.30 -3.03 -7.97
N SER A 40 -10.52 -3.56 -6.77
CA SER A 40 -11.83 -3.58 -6.13
C SER A 40 -12.01 -2.33 -5.26
N SER A 41 -13.25 -2.01 -4.94
CA SER A 41 -13.62 -0.89 -4.09
C SER A 41 -14.58 -1.38 -3.02
N GLY A 42 -14.20 -1.20 -1.75
CA GLY A 42 -14.99 -1.64 -0.61
C GLY A 42 -15.23 -0.49 0.36
N GLY A 43 -16.33 -0.57 1.10
CA GLY A 43 -16.57 0.27 2.25
C GLY A 43 -15.49 0.06 3.32
N THR A 44 -15.10 1.15 3.97
CA THR A 44 -14.13 1.12 5.07
C THR A 44 -14.85 1.16 6.39
N LYS A 45 -14.62 0.14 7.21
CA LYS A 45 -15.12 0.04 8.58
C LYS A 45 -13.96 0.09 9.56
N THR A 46 -14.27 0.40 10.81
CA THR A 46 -13.24 0.64 11.82
C THR A 46 -13.59 -0.02 13.13
N PHE A 47 -12.60 -0.65 13.77
CA PHE A 47 -12.63 -0.95 15.19
C PHE A 47 -11.56 -0.15 15.92
N ASN A 48 -11.92 0.35 17.09
CA ASN A 48 -11.00 1.07 17.96
C ASN A 48 -10.92 0.40 19.34
N TYR A 49 -9.78 -0.21 19.60
CA TYR A 49 -9.41 -0.76 20.91
C TYR A 49 -8.54 0.21 21.72
N THR A 50 -8.28 1.41 21.22
CA THR A 50 -7.48 2.42 21.94
C THR A 50 -8.34 3.23 22.90
N PRO A 51 -7.75 3.82 23.96
CA PRO A 51 -8.45 4.78 24.80
C PRO A 51 -8.60 6.17 24.13
N TRP A 52 -8.21 6.31 22.86
CA TRP A 52 -8.17 7.57 22.15
C TRP A 52 -9.33 7.69 21.18
N TYR A 53 -9.80 8.91 20.96
CA TYR A 53 -10.73 9.16 19.88
C TYR A 53 -9.95 9.27 18.57
N ILE A 54 -10.31 8.46 17.58
CA ILE A 54 -9.74 8.55 16.23
C ILE A 54 -10.71 9.38 15.40
N HIS A 55 -10.27 10.57 14.99
CA HIS A 55 -11.12 11.51 14.28
C HIS A 55 -11.24 11.18 12.79
N THR A 56 -10.15 10.74 12.18
CA THR A 56 -10.13 10.29 10.79
C THR A 56 -8.85 9.51 10.54
N PHE A 57 -8.82 8.75 9.45
CA PHE A 57 -7.61 8.13 8.96
C PHE A 57 -7.64 7.99 7.45
N SER A 58 -6.44 7.85 6.88
CA SER A 58 -6.23 7.54 5.47
C SER A 58 -5.38 6.30 5.31
N ILE A 59 -5.65 5.58 4.23
CA ILE A 59 -4.84 4.47 3.72
C ILE A 59 -4.33 4.91 2.36
N SER A 60 -3.03 4.80 2.13
CA SER A 60 -2.40 5.15 0.86
C SER A 60 -1.49 4.02 0.40
N GLY A 61 -1.72 3.49 -0.80
CA GLY A 61 -0.81 2.54 -1.44
C GLY A 61 0.34 3.25 -2.17
N PRO A 62 1.16 2.49 -2.92
CA PRO A 62 2.28 3.03 -3.69
C PRO A 62 1.85 4.16 -4.63
N LYS A 63 2.74 5.13 -4.84
CA LYS A 63 2.46 6.29 -5.72
C LYS A 63 2.02 5.82 -7.11
N GLY A 64 0.91 6.37 -7.60
CA GLY A 64 0.34 6.03 -8.90
C GLY A 64 -0.55 4.78 -8.93
N SER A 65 -0.59 3.97 -7.86
CA SER A 65 -1.40 2.73 -7.80
C SER A 65 -2.91 2.99 -7.72
N ARG A 66 -3.33 4.18 -7.26
CA ARG A 66 -4.73 4.52 -6.91
C ARG A 66 -5.32 3.65 -5.78
N ILE A 67 -4.52 2.82 -5.13
CA ILE A 67 -4.86 2.10 -3.90
C ILE A 67 -4.91 3.11 -2.77
N GLY A 68 -5.99 3.06 -1.99
CA GLY A 68 -6.17 3.95 -0.85
C GLY A 68 -7.62 4.30 -0.58
N GLY A 69 -7.82 5.01 0.51
CA GLY A 69 -9.11 5.39 1.04
C GLY A 69 -8.98 5.94 2.46
N GLY A 70 -10.03 5.78 3.24
CA GLY A 70 -10.10 6.27 4.62
C GLY A 70 -11.41 5.85 5.26
N GLY A 71 -11.51 6.08 6.55
CA GLY A 71 -12.69 5.68 7.32
C GLY A 71 -13.25 6.77 8.22
N PRO A 72 -14.39 6.46 8.86
CA PRO A 72 -15.10 7.40 9.70
C PRO A 72 -14.33 7.66 10.99
N ASN A 73 -14.79 8.64 11.75
CA ASN A 73 -14.37 8.77 13.14
C ASN A 73 -14.83 7.56 13.98
N VAL A 74 -14.14 7.30 15.08
CA VAL A 74 -14.50 6.21 15.98
C VAL A 74 -14.14 6.56 17.43
N MET A 75 -15.10 6.34 18.32
CA MET A 75 -14.96 6.56 19.76
C MET A 75 -13.88 5.65 20.37
N PRO A 76 -13.34 5.99 21.55
CA PRO A 76 -12.47 5.09 22.31
C PRO A 76 -13.11 3.73 22.57
N VAL A 77 -12.28 2.75 22.91
CA VAL A 77 -12.69 1.45 23.46
C VAL A 77 -13.72 1.64 24.58
N ARG A 78 -14.70 0.73 24.64
CA ARG A 78 -15.73 0.76 25.68
C ARG A 78 -15.13 0.33 27.02
N GLU A 79 -15.79 0.71 28.11
CA GLU A 79 -15.39 0.36 29.48
C GLU A 79 -15.31 -1.16 29.71
N ASP A 80 -16.13 -1.93 28.99
CA ASP A 80 -16.12 -3.40 29.01
C ASP A 80 -15.01 -4.05 28.16
N GLY A 81 -14.11 -3.25 27.59
CA GLY A 81 -12.98 -3.70 26.76
C GLY A 81 -13.35 -4.03 25.32
N ARG A 82 -14.63 -3.97 24.92
CA ARG A 82 -15.04 -4.19 23.52
C ARG A 82 -14.68 -2.98 22.65
N PRO A 83 -14.35 -3.20 21.36
CA PRO A 83 -13.99 -2.08 20.49
C PRO A 83 -15.21 -1.21 20.20
N SER A 84 -15.01 0.08 20.10
CA SER A 84 -15.98 0.96 19.44
C SER A 84 -15.90 0.81 17.92
N GLY A 85 -16.98 1.19 17.23
CA GLY A 85 -17.08 1.11 15.76
C GLY A 85 -17.78 -0.16 15.25
N GLY A 86 -17.46 -0.54 14.02
CA GLY A 86 -18.02 -1.70 13.30
C GLY A 86 -19.39 -1.46 12.62
N GLY A 87 -20.21 -0.55 13.15
CA GLY A 87 -21.53 -0.23 12.57
C GLY A 87 -21.50 0.79 11.43
N ALA A 88 -20.64 1.80 11.54
CA ALA A 88 -20.50 2.85 10.53
C ALA A 88 -19.48 2.46 9.45
N GLU A 89 -19.71 2.97 8.24
CA GLU A 89 -18.86 2.73 7.07
C GLU A 89 -18.60 4.06 6.36
N SER A 90 -17.39 4.22 5.83
CA SER A 90 -17.09 5.28 4.86
C SER A 90 -16.67 4.67 3.54
N CYS A 91 -17.33 5.11 2.47
CA CYS A 91 -16.93 4.78 1.12
C CYS A 91 -15.75 5.69 0.69
N CYS A 92 -14.78 5.21 -0.08
CA CYS A 92 -14.54 3.83 -0.51
C CYS A 92 -13.03 3.62 -0.57
N THR A 93 -12.55 2.53 0.03
CA THR A 93 -11.14 2.14 -0.08
C THR A 93 -10.95 1.24 -1.30
N ARG A 94 -10.03 1.66 -2.16
CA ARG A 94 -9.57 0.89 -3.31
C ARG A 94 -8.42 -0.01 -2.90
N TYR A 95 -8.49 -1.28 -3.29
CA TYR A 95 -7.48 -2.29 -3.03
C TYR A 95 -7.39 -3.26 -4.22
N PRO A 96 -6.30 -4.01 -4.40
CA PRO A 96 -6.21 -5.02 -5.46
C PRO A 96 -7.36 -6.04 -5.39
N ARG A 97 -7.96 -6.38 -6.53
CA ARG A 97 -8.94 -7.49 -6.58
C ARG A 97 -8.27 -8.80 -6.20
N GLU A 98 -7.10 -9.05 -6.80
CA GLU A 98 -6.24 -10.19 -6.45
C GLU A 98 -5.21 -9.73 -5.41
N TRP A 99 -5.12 -10.43 -4.28
CA TRP A 99 -4.17 -10.10 -3.24
C TRP A 99 -2.73 -10.06 -3.75
N GLN A 100 -1.95 -9.10 -3.24
CA GLN A 100 -0.57 -8.85 -3.65
C GLN A 100 0.33 -9.00 -2.42
N PRO A 101 1.24 -9.99 -2.37
CA PRO A 101 2.10 -10.24 -1.20
C PRO A 101 3.05 -9.07 -0.88
N ASP A 102 3.48 -8.36 -1.92
CA ASP A 102 4.42 -7.25 -1.79
C ASP A 102 3.74 -5.90 -1.59
N LEU A 103 2.40 -5.85 -1.54
CA LEU A 103 1.70 -4.60 -1.30
C LEU A 103 2.01 -4.07 0.09
N ARG A 104 2.54 -2.84 0.11
CA ARG A 104 2.76 -2.05 1.32
C ARG A 104 1.93 -0.80 1.27
N VAL A 105 1.14 -0.57 2.32
CA VAL A 105 0.36 0.66 2.48
C VAL A 105 0.90 1.52 3.62
N THR A 106 0.64 2.80 3.54
CA THR A 106 0.82 3.75 4.64
C THR A 106 -0.54 4.06 5.24
N VAL A 107 -0.63 3.99 6.56
CA VAL A 107 -1.83 4.37 7.31
C VAL A 107 -1.49 5.60 8.13
N ARG A 108 -2.29 6.65 7.99
CA ARG A 108 -2.19 7.85 8.82
C ARG A 108 -3.50 8.09 9.54
N TRP A 109 -3.44 8.39 10.84
CA TRP A 109 -4.65 8.65 11.62
C TRP A 109 -4.47 9.83 12.57
N LEU A 110 -5.54 10.60 12.73
CA LEU A 110 -5.59 11.71 13.66
C LEU A 110 -6.24 11.24 14.96
N ALA A 111 -5.46 11.23 16.04
CA ALA A 111 -5.90 10.83 17.36
C ALA A 111 -6.01 12.03 18.31
N PHE A 112 -7.10 12.09 19.07
CA PHE A 112 -7.29 13.03 20.17
C PHE A 112 -7.16 12.25 21.47
N LYS A 113 -6.05 12.50 22.19
CA LYS A 113 -5.75 11.81 23.45
C LYS A 113 -6.42 12.47 24.66
N ASP A 114 -6.75 13.76 24.58
CA ASP A 114 -7.58 14.46 25.58
C ASP A 114 -9.09 14.30 25.28
N VAL A 115 -9.60 13.08 25.48
CA VAL A 115 -10.98 12.69 25.14
C VAL A 115 -12.02 13.52 25.91
N LYS A 116 -11.69 13.96 27.14
CA LYS A 116 -12.60 14.77 27.98
C LYS A 116 -12.86 16.16 27.39
N ARG A 117 -11.98 16.64 26.51
CA ARG A 117 -12.08 17.95 25.86
C ARG A 117 -12.46 17.86 24.38
N LEU A 118 -12.98 16.72 23.93
CA LEU A 118 -13.53 16.61 22.56
C LEU A 118 -14.60 17.69 22.34
N GLY A 119 -14.42 18.51 21.31
CA GLY A 119 -15.26 19.68 21.03
C GLY A 119 -14.75 21.01 21.62
N ALA A 120 -13.88 20.98 22.64
CA ALA A 120 -13.26 22.16 23.25
C ALA A 120 -11.86 22.47 22.68
N LYS A 121 -11.67 22.26 21.36
CA LYS A 121 -10.37 22.37 20.67
C LYS A 121 -9.26 21.49 21.28
N ALA A 122 -9.59 20.29 21.80
CA ALA A 122 -8.57 19.33 22.21
C ALA A 122 -7.51 19.18 21.10
N PRO A 123 -6.20 19.19 21.42
CA PRO A 123 -5.17 19.00 20.40
C PRO A 123 -5.21 17.55 19.90
N GLY A 124 -5.41 17.40 18.60
CA GLY A 124 -5.22 16.15 17.89
C GLY A 124 -3.79 16.05 17.38
N SER A 125 -3.27 14.83 17.33
CA SER A 125 -1.97 14.53 16.74
C SER A 125 -2.10 13.43 15.69
N TRP A 126 -1.46 13.64 14.56
CA TRP A 126 -1.30 12.64 13.51
C TRP A 126 -0.26 11.61 13.89
N TYR A 127 -0.56 10.37 13.55
CA TYR A 127 0.31 9.21 13.64
C TYR A 127 0.36 8.53 12.29
N LYS A 128 1.47 7.84 12.01
CA LYS A 128 1.75 7.13 10.78
C LYS A 128 2.32 5.76 11.06
N ALA A 129 1.79 4.76 10.37
CA ALA A 129 2.40 3.44 10.22
C ALA A 129 2.73 3.24 8.73
N GLU A 130 4.00 2.95 8.45
CA GLU A 130 4.49 2.64 7.10
C GLU A 130 4.65 1.12 6.93
N ASN A 131 4.78 0.67 5.69
CA ASN A 131 5.01 -0.73 5.35
C ASN A 131 3.97 -1.73 5.87
N VAL A 132 2.74 -1.25 6.10
CA VAL A 132 1.62 -2.06 6.60
C VAL A 132 1.26 -3.11 5.56
N GLN A 133 1.28 -4.38 5.98
CA GLN A 133 0.86 -5.51 5.18
C GLN A 133 -0.63 -5.77 5.35
N ILE A 134 -1.30 -6.18 4.28
CA ILE A 134 -2.68 -6.66 4.33
C ILE A 134 -2.62 -8.19 4.27
N PRO A 135 -3.20 -8.93 5.23
CA PRO A 135 -3.25 -10.38 5.17
C PRO A 135 -3.89 -10.87 3.87
N GLN A 136 -3.51 -12.08 3.44
CA GLN A 136 -4.01 -12.66 2.21
C GLN A 136 -5.53 -12.82 2.25
N TYR A 137 -6.23 -12.22 1.30
CA TYR A 137 -7.67 -12.36 1.10
C TYR A 137 -7.96 -13.06 -0.23
N ASP A 138 -9.09 -13.75 -0.31
CA ASP A 138 -9.46 -14.53 -1.51
C ASP A 138 -9.98 -13.66 -2.69
N GLY A 139 -10.35 -12.41 -2.43
CA GLY A 139 -10.85 -11.45 -3.43
C GLY A 139 -12.28 -11.72 -3.93
N SER A 140 -12.86 -12.86 -3.58
CA SER A 140 -14.22 -13.29 -3.94
C SER A 140 -15.26 -12.91 -2.89
N ARG A 141 -14.84 -12.77 -1.63
CA ARG A 141 -15.65 -12.36 -0.49
C ARG A 141 -15.05 -11.08 0.10
N SER A 142 -15.87 -10.06 0.26
CA SER A 142 -15.46 -8.84 0.95
C SER A 142 -16.56 -8.32 1.85
N GLY A 143 -16.34 -8.42 3.15
CA GLY A 143 -17.07 -7.72 4.22
C GLY A 143 -16.52 -6.30 4.46
N GLY A 144 -15.84 -5.71 3.47
CA GLY A 144 -15.22 -4.39 3.53
C GLY A 144 -13.74 -4.40 3.92
N VAL A 145 -13.13 -3.22 3.81
CA VAL A 145 -11.77 -2.95 4.33
C VAL A 145 -11.90 -2.51 5.77
N TRP A 146 -11.12 -3.09 6.66
CA TRP A 146 -11.15 -2.81 8.09
C TRP A 146 -9.85 -2.19 8.54
N ALA A 147 -9.96 -1.02 9.19
CA ALA A 147 -8.89 -0.48 10.02
C ALA A 147 -9.16 -0.84 11.48
N ILE A 148 -8.22 -1.52 12.12
CA ILE A 148 -8.31 -1.92 13.52
C ILE A 148 -7.20 -1.22 14.29
N PHE A 149 -7.57 -0.20 15.06
CA PHE A 149 -6.64 0.53 15.93
C PHE A 149 -6.49 -0.20 17.27
N LEU A 150 -5.26 -0.41 17.68
CA LEU A 150 -4.85 -1.20 18.85
C LEU A 150 -4.05 -0.34 19.82
N PRO A 151 -4.08 -0.64 21.14
CA PRO A 151 -3.28 0.06 22.13
C PRO A 151 -1.80 0.10 21.77
N GLY A 152 -1.10 1.16 22.20
CA GLY A 152 0.32 1.36 21.87
C GLY A 152 0.53 1.94 20.46
N ASP A 153 -0.43 2.71 19.95
CA ASP A 153 -0.36 3.37 18.63
C ASP A 153 -0.14 2.35 17.48
N ARG A 154 -0.80 1.18 17.57
CA ARG A 154 -0.70 0.10 16.59
C ARG A 154 -1.94 0.03 15.70
N VAL A 155 -1.78 -0.49 14.48
CA VAL A 155 -2.90 -0.63 13.53
C VAL A 155 -2.76 -1.90 12.70
N LYS A 156 -3.90 -2.51 12.38
CA LYS A 156 -4.01 -3.56 11.36
C LYS A 156 -4.99 -3.14 10.28
N ILE A 157 -4.62 -3.37 9.02
CA ILE A 157 -5.51 -3.23 7.87
C ILE A 157 -5.78 -4.62 7.30
N MET A 158 -7.05 -4.95 7.09
CA MET A 158 -7.46 -6.22 6.50
C MET A 158 -8.64 -6.05 5.56
N VAL A 159 -8.80 -6.99 4.63
CA VAL A 159 -10.05 -7.16 3.88
C VAL A 159 -10.77 -8.31 4.55
N ALA A 160 -11.98 -8.06 5.07
CA ALA A 160 -12.71 -9.10 5.78
C ALA A 160 -13.27 -10.13 4.79
N ASP A 161 -12.88 -11.39 4.93
CA ASP A 161 -13.40 -12.54 4.15
C ASP A 161 -13.95 -13.64 5.08
N GLY A 162 -13.83 -13.46 6.40
CA GLY A 162 -14.27 -14.41 7.44
C GLY A 162 -13.19 -15.42 7.84
N ASN A 163 -12.03 -15.43 7.19
CA ASN A 163 -10.93 -16.34 7.50
C ASN A 163 -10.17 -15.89 8.77
N ALA A 164 -10.57 -16.41 9.93
CA ALA A 164 -9.92 -16.09 11.20
C ALA A 164 -8.45 -16.54 11.23
N SER A 165 -8.16 -17.74 10.74
CA SER A 165 -6.78 -18.28 10.68
C SER A 165 -5.90 -17.53 9.66
N GLY A 166 -6.51 -16.94 8.64
CA GLY A 166 -5.87 -16.03 7.68
C GLY A 166 -5.86 -14.57 8.13
N HIS A 167 -6.17 -14.30 9.41
CA HIS A 167 -6.11 -12.96 10.00
C HIS A 167 -7.12 -11.95 9.43
N ASN A 168 -8.20 -12.41 8.79
CA ASN A 168 -9.24 -11.59 8.12
C ASN A 168 -10.64 -11.74 8.73
N SER A 169 -10.73 -12.09 10.02
CA SER A 169 -12.01 -12.15 10.74
C SER A 169 -12.18 -10.95 11.67
N VAL A 170 -13.35 -10.32 11.60
CA VAL A 170 -13.77 -9.22 12.48
C VAL A 170 -14.34 -9.73 13.80
N ALA A 171 -14.60 -11.03 13.93
CA ALA A 171 -15.15 -11.63 15.13
C ALA A 171 -14.12 -11.77 16.26
N VAL A 172 -12.83 -11.71 15.92
CA VAL A 172 -11.72 -11.92 16.86
C VAL A 172 -10.86 -10.66 16.87
N ARG A 173 -10.56 -10.13 18.06
CA ARG A 173 -9.57 -9.05 18.21
C ARG A 173 -8.22 -9.58 17.72
N PRO A 174 -7.48 -8.83 16.86
CA PRO A 174 -6.11 -9.19 16.53
C PRO A 174 -5.25 -9.40 17.78
N ALA A 175 -4.45 -10.46 17.80
CA ALA A 175 -3.52 -10.72 18.89
C ALA A 175 -2.45 -9.62 18.93
N ASP A 176 -1.85 -9.38 20.09
CA ASP A 176 -0.85 -8.33 20.22
C ASP A 176 0.46 -8.63 19.45
N ASP A 177 0.70 -9.91 19.15
CA ASP A 177 1.79 -10.47 18.35
C ASP A 177 1.36 -10.85 16.91
N ASP A 178 0.16 -10.45 16.47
CA ASP A 178 -0.30 -10.70 15.10
C ASP A 178 0.68 -10.04 14.09
N PRO A 179 1.25 -10.80 13.13
CA PRO A 179 2.30 -10.30 12.24
C PRO A 179 1.84 -9.19 11.28
N TYR A 180 0.53 -8.98 11.14
CA TYR A 180 -0.07 -7.92 10.31
C TYR A 180 -0.43 -6.67 11.12
N VAL A 181 -0.10 -6.64 12.43
CA VAL A 181 -0.18 -5.43 13.24
C VAL A 181 1.09 -4.61 13.05
N ALA A 182 0.92 -3.40 12.54
CA ALA A 182 2.00 -2.45 12.33
C ALA A 182 2.06 -1.43 13.48
N GLN A 183 3.29 -1.04 13.82
CA GLN A 183 3.56 0.02 14.78
C GLN A 183 3.44 1.40 14.13
N GLY A 184 2.71 2.30 14.77
CA GLY A 184 2.65 3.71 14.44
C GLY A 184 3.68 4.54 15.21
N SER A 185 3.96 5.72 14.66
CA SER A 185 4.74 6.77 15.31
C SER A 185 4.10 8.13 15.02
N PRO A 186 4.38 9.18 15.81
CA PRO A 186 3.93 10.53 15.48
C PRO A 186 4.32 10.93 14.05
N ASP A 187 3.38 11.48 13.29
CA ASP A 187 3.61 11.92 11.92
C ASP A 187 4.01 13.40 11.91
N GLU A 188 5.30 13.70 11.98
CA GLU A 188 5.79 15.09 11.99
C GLU A 188 5.33 15.88 10.75
N GLU A 189 5.33 15.25 9.57
CA GLU A 189 4.91 15.86 8.31
C GLU A 189 3.46 16.33 8.39
N TRP A 190 2.55 15.47 8.85
CA TRP A 190 1.12 15.82 8.91
C TRP A 190 0.75 16.63 10.14
N ASN A 191 1.48 16.49 11.24
CA ASN A 191 1.34 17.39 12.39
C ASN A 191 1.75 18.83 12.02
N ASP A 192 2.73 19.00 11.13
CA ASP A 192 3.09 20.31 10.61
C ASP A 192 2.08 20.83 9.58
N ALA A 193 1.82 20.05 8.54
CA ALA A 193 1.00 20.49 7.41
C ALA A 193 -0.51 20.58 7.73
N TYR A 194 -1.01 19.73 8.64
CA TYR A 194 -2.43 19.57 8.96
C TYR A 194 -2.69 19.54 10.48
N PRO A 195 -2.33 20.58 11.24
CA PRO A 195 -2.59 20.62 12.68
C PRO A 195 -4.08 20.44 12.96
N ASN A 196 -4.42 19.51 13.85
CA ASN A 196 -5.81 19.12 14.14
C ASN A 196 -6.63 18.68 12.90
N GLY A 197 -5.95 18.23 11.84
CA GLY A 197 -6.58 17.82 10.58
C GLY A 197 -6.97 18.98 9.65
N VAL A 198 -6.64 20.23 9.98
CA VAL A 198 -6.90 21.40 9.14
C VAL A 198 -5.60 21.84 8.48
N ARG A 199 -5.61 22.01 7.15
CA ARG A 199 -4.43 22.46 6.42
C ARG A 199 -3.95 23.80 6.96
N ARG A 200 -2.66 23.87 7.30
CA ARG A 200 -2.02 25.11 7.74
C ARG A 200 -2.17 26.19 6.65
N GLY A 201 -2.48 27.41 7.09
CA GLY A 201 -2.73 28.54 6.19
C GLY A 201 -4.15 28.62 5.61
N LEU A 202 -5.05 27.69 5.93
CA LEU A 202 -6.48 27.79 5.64
C LEU A 202 -7.33 28.25 6.84
N VAL A 203 -6.69 28.58 7.97
CA VAL A 203 -7.35 29.23 9.11
C VAL A 203 -7.52 30.71 8.75
N LYS A 204 -8.75 31.11 8.40
CA LYS A 204 -9.14 32.52 8.27
C LYS A 204 -9.30 33.15 9.64
#